data_AF-A0A7R9QBV2-F1
#
_entry.id   AF-A0A7R9QBV2-F1
#
_cell.length_a   1.000
_cell.length_b   1.000
_cell.length_c   1.000
_cell.angle_alpha   90.00
_cell.angle_beta   90.00
_cell.angle_gamma   90.00
#
_symmetry.space_group_name_H-M   'P 1'
#
loop_
_entity.id
_entity.type
_entity.pdbx_description
1 polymer ?
#
loop_
_entity_poly.entity_id
_entity_poly.type
_entity_poly.pdbx_seq_one_letter_code
_entity_poly.pdbx_strand_id
1 'polypeptide(L)'
;MFVTLLHLYQIIVEIMDPRAEDMSNNMEEDNTNGNVEGGGDGQEMSASEPILMVRNGDSVDARSIFDVFKARPGCQPLARLSTPVESLTYHMKHKKRGKCLIFNNHRFEAHTRLNERRGTECDGRALYGSFRSLDFDVKIYEDPSAKCITSTLEAVSKEDHSESDCIVVCILTHGEQGILWAKDEKYYTDNVFSYFKGDQCPTLAAKPKIFFIQACQGDRLDAGVAVRRSLDVTDSGHDFYRIPNYADFLIAYSTVPGFYSWRNTTQGSWFIQALTQVLGKHSANLDLLTMMTIVSRLVAYDFESCVPGDPTFHQKKQIPCVTSMLTRLIYFIPKD
;
A
#
# COMPACT_ATOMS: atom_id res chain seq x y z
N MET A 1 2.65 -9.11 -43.05
CA MET A 1 1.96 -8.93 -41.75
C MET A 1 1.02 -10.12 -41.45
N PHE A 2 1.47 -11.35 -41.67
CA PHE A 2 0.68 -12.59 -41.42
C PHE A 2 1.53 -13.75 -40.86
N VAL A 3 2.86 -13.60 -40.78
CA VAL A 3 3.80 -14.63 -40.30
C VAL A 3 4.05 -14.55 -38.79
N THR A 4 3.78 -13.39 -38.18
CA THR A 4 3.95 -13.18 -36.73
C THR A 4 2.78 -13.70 -35.89
N LEU A 5 1.59 -13.87 -36.47
CA LEU A 5 0.41 -14.37 -35.75
C LEU A 5 0.42 -15.90 -35.56
N LEU A 6 1.01 -16.65 -36.49
CA LEU A 6 1.14 -18.11 -36.37
C LEU A 6 2.20 -18.53 -35.33
N HIS A 7 3.28 -17.75 -35.16
CA HIS A 7 4.28 -18.02 -34.13
C HIS A 7 3.77 -17.75 -32.71
N LEU A 8 2.90 -16.74 -32.53
CA LEU A 8 2.27 -16.47 -31.24
C LEU A 8 1.23 -17.53 -30.85
N TYR A 9 0.53 -18.12 -31.82
CA TYR A 9 -0.45 -19.18 -31.54
C TYR A 9 0.23 -20.50 -31.14
N GLN A 10 1.38 -20.84 -31.73
CA GLN A 10 2.12 -22.04 -31.39
C GLN A 10 2.72 -21.99 -29.98
N ILE A 11 3.21 -20.82 -29.55
CA ILE A 11 3.76 -20.60 -28.19
C ILE A 11 2.66 -20.67 -27.12
N ILE A 12 1.42 -20.26 -27.44
CA ILE A 12 0.29 -20.32 -26.51
C ILE A 12 -0.16 -21.77 -26.25
N VAL A 13 -0.01 -22.66 -27.24
CA VAL A 13 -0.38 -24.09 -27.07
C VAL A 13 0.66 -24.85 -26.23
N GLU A 14 1.95 -24.48 -26.29
CA GLU A 14 3.01 -25.11 -25.47
C GLU A 14 2.96 -24.76 -23.97
N ILE A 15 2.25 -23.69 -23.59
CA ILE A 15 2.16 -23.24 -22.19
C ILE A 15 0.97 -23.88 -21.43
N MET A 16 0.06 -24.59 -22.13
CA MET A 16 -1.25 -24.97 -21.58
C MET A 16 -1.48 -26.47 -21.29
N ASP A 17 -0.46 -27.33 -21.27
CA ASP A 17 -0.64 -28.74 -20.88
C ASP A 17 0.44 -29.25 -19.90
N PRO A 18 0.13 -29.45 -18.61
CA PRO A 18 1.00 -30.13 -17.66
C PRO A 18 0.47 -31.55 -17.40
N ARG A 19 0.86 -32.55 -18.22
CA ARG A 19 0.94 -33.99 -17.86
C ARG A 19 1.31 -34.89 -19.05
N ALA A 20 2.59 -35.19 -19.18
CA ALA A 20 3.21 -36.39 -19.80
C ALA A 20 4.73 -36.03 -19.86
N GLU A 21 5.72 -36.78 -19.39
CA GLU A 21 5.89 -38.21 -19.24
C GLU A 21 6.86 -38.50 -18.07
N ASP A 22 6.60 -39.61 -17.39
CA ASP A 22 7.50 -40.29 -16.47
C ASP A 22 8.06 -41.50 -17.23
N MET A 23 9.39 -41.67 -17.26
CA MET A 23 10.14 -42.94 -17.17
C MET A 23 11.47 -42.98 -17.94
N SER A 24 12.45 -43.54 -17.23
CA SER A 24 13.65 -44.27 -17.70
C SER A 24 14.90 -43.46 -18.08
N ASN A 25 15.90 -43.42 -17.20
CA ASN A 25 16.99 -44.40 -17.25
C ASN A 25 17.97 -44.26 -16.07
N ASN A 26 18.20 -45.40 -15.42
CA ASN A 26 19.34 -45.69 -14.54
C ASN A 26 20.58 -46.07 -15.36
N MET A 27 21.76 -45.82 -14.80
CA MET A 27 23.02 -46.61 -14.77
C MET A 27 24.19 -45.63 -14.55
N GLU A 28 24.87 -45.67 -13.39
CA GLU A 28 26.13 -46.45 -13.13
C GLU A 28 27.29 -45.90 -13.97
N GLU A 29 28.50 -45.56 -13.51
CA GLU A 29 29.44 -46.02 -12.46
C GLU A 29 30.52 -44.90 -12.38
N ASP A 30 31.04 -44.46 -11.22
CA ASP A 30 32.08 -45.05 -10.36
C ASP A 30 33.51 -44.48 -10.59
N ASN A 31 34.16 -44.23 -9.45
CA ASN A 31 35.60 -44.37 -9.17
C ASN A 31 36.69 -43.38 -9.67
N THR A 32 37.30 -42.62 -8.74
CA THR A 32 38.65 -42.87 -8.12
C THR A 32 39.46 -41.60 -7.75
N ASN A 33 39.86 -41.56 -6.47
CA ASN A 33 41.17 -41.27 -5.86
C ASN A 33 42.08 -40.08 -6.28
N GLY A 34 42.62 -39.40 -5.24
CA GLY A 34 44.00 -38.87 -5.27
C GLY A 34 44.34 -37.76 -4.27
N ASN A 35 44.85 -38.12 -3.09
CA ASN A 35 45.67 -37.28 -2.18
C ASN A 35 46.99 -36.85 -2.85
N VAL A 36 47.57 -35.69 -2.50
CA VAL A 36 48.99 -35.47 -2.05
C VAL A 36 49.14 -34.08 -1.36
N GLU A 37 50.01 -34.05 -0.34
CA GLU A 37 50.42 -32.98 0.59
C GLU A 37 51.47 -31.96 0.04
N GLY A 38 51.74 -30.90 0.83
CA GLY A 38 52.96 -30.06 0.83
C GLY A 38 52.68 -28.57 0.52
N GLY A 39 53.04 -27.54 1.30
CA GLY A 39 54.09 -27.36 2.30
C GLY A 39 55.22 -26.48 1.74
N GLY A 40 55.36 -25.22 2.17
CA GLY A 40 56.62 -24.45 2.02
C GLY A 40 56.51 -22.96 1.63
N ASP A 41 57.05 -22.12 2.51
CA ASP A 41 57.13 -20.65 2.55
C ASP A 41 57.77 -19.92 1.35
N GLY A 42 57.39 -18.65 1.20
CA GLY A 42 58.06 -17.65 0.38
C GLY A 42 57.68 -16.22 0.80
N GLN A 43 58.64 -15.53 1.40
CA GLN A 43 58.58 -14.23 2.09
C GLN A 43 58.66 -13.06 1.08
N GLU A 44 57.87 -11.99 1.22
CA GLU A 44 58.29 -10.67 0.71
C GLU A 44 57.66 -9.47 1.46
N MET A 45 58.44 -8.39 1.47
CA MET A 45 58.47 -7.28 2.41
C MET A 45 57.41 -6.19 2.20
N SER A 46 57.23 -5.45 3.30
CA SER A 46 56.60 -4.13 3.48
C SER A 46 56.60 -3.19 2.27
N ALA A 47 55.43 -2.60 2.00
CA ALA A 47 55.31 -1.28 1.40
C ALA A 47 54.25 -0.46 2.14
N SER A 48 54.69 0.71 2.59
CA SER A 48 54.03 1.76 3.35
C SER A 48 52.75 2.31 2.70
N GLU A 49 51.76 2.62 3.54
CA GLU A 49 50.53 3.35 3.18
C GLU A 49 50.84 4.73 2.57
N PRO A 50 50.14 5.14 1.49
CA PRO A 50 50.03 6.55 1.16
C PRO A 50 48.88 7.18 1.94
N ILE A 51 49.25 8.08 2.86
CA ILE A 51 48.36 9.06 3.49
C ILE A 51 47.78 9.95 2.38
N LEU A 52 46.51 9.76 2.03
CA LEU A 52 45.78 10.74 1.21
C LEU A 52 44.95 11.64 2.13
N MET A 53 45.35 12.92 2.16
CA MET A 53 44.72 13.98 2.92
C MET A 53 43.22 14.10 2.58
N VAL A 54 42.38 14.04 3.62
CA VAL A 54 40.96 14.39 3.54
C VAL A 54 40.86 15.89 3.22
N ARG A 55 40.45 16.22 1.99
CA ARG A 55 39.90 17.54 1.68
C ARG A 55 38.42 17.53 2.02
N ASN A 56 38.03 18.43 2.93
CA ASN A 56 36.64 18.75 3.23
C ASN A 56 35.95 19.25 1.95
N GLY A 57 34.95 18.51 1.51
CA GLY A 57 34.03 18.88 0.45
C GLY A 57 32.69 18.22 0.71
N ASP A 58 31.65 19.03 0.88
CA ASP A 58 30.27 18.61 1.06
C ASP A 58 29.83 17.72 -0.12
N SER A 59 29.80 16.41 0.09
CA SER A 59 29.25 15.44 -0.85
C SER A 59 28.21 14.59 -0.12
N VAL A 60 26.97 15.07 -0.15
CA VAL A 60 25.78 14.29 0.19
C VAL A 60 25.41 13.42 -1.02
N ASP A 61 26.28 12.46 -1.34
CA ASP A 61 26.05 11.55 -2.47
C ASP A 61 25.35 10.26 -1.99
N ALA A 62 24.25 9.90 -2.65
CA ALA A 62 23.52 8.66 -2.42
C ALA A 62 24.36 7.45 -2.87
N ARG A 63 24.91 6.70 -1.93
CA ARG A 63 25.69 5.47 -2.21
C ARG A 63 24.77 4.26 -2.33
N SER A 64 25.10 3.37 -3.28
CA SER A 64 24.45 2.06 -3.40
C SER A 64 24.79 1.19 -2.17
N ILE A 65 23.80 0.46 -1.66
CA ILE A 65 23.95 -0.38 -0.45
C ILE A 65 24.90 -1.57 -0.65
N PHE A 66 25.33 -1.83 -1.89
CA PHE A 66 26.32 -2.84 -2.22
C PHE A 66 27.72 -2.49 -1.67
N ASP A 67 27.95 -1.23 -1.29
CA ASP A 67 29.18 -0.80 -0.63
C ASP A 67 28.95 -0.62 0.88
N VAL A 68 29.47 -1.58 1.65
CA VAL A 68 29.71 -1.56 3.11
C VAL A 68 28.57 -2.07 4.02
N PHE A 69 28.73 -3.33 4.47
CA PHE A 69 28.21 -3.79 5.76
C PHE A 69 29.34 -4.39 6.62
N LYS A 70 29.84 -3.62 7.60
CA LYS A 70 30.40 -4.16 8.84
C LYS A 70 29.41 -3.86 9.96
N ALA A 71 28.81 -4.91 10.52
CA ALA A 71 27.84 -4.80 11.59
C ALA A 71 28.46 -4.16 12.85
N ARG A 72 27.76 -3.20 13.46
CA ARG A 72 28.10 -2.63 14.78
C ARG A 72 27.35 -3.38 15.89
N PRO A 73 27.96 -3.67 17.05
CA PRO A 73 27.26 -4.30 18.17
C PRO A 73 26.27 -3.33 18.82
N GLY A 74 25.05 -3.80 19.12
CA GLY A 74 23.98 -3.03 19.76
C GLY A 74 22.70 -2.81 18.93
N CYS A 75 22.56 -3.51 17.79
CA CYS A 75 21.42 -3.34 16.89
C CYS A 75 20.12 -3.93 17.46
N GLN A 76 19.02 -3.18 17.36
CA GLN A 76 17.66 -3.65 17.61
C GLN A 76 17.33 -4.90 16.76
N PRO A 77 16.27 -5.68 17.07
CA PRO A 77 15.95 -6.88 16.33
C PRO A 77 15.88 -6.58 14.83
N LEU A 78 16.75 -7.21 14.03
CA LEU A 78 16.77 -7.02 12.59
C LEU A 78 15.44 -7.52 12.02
N ALA A 79 14.72 -6.65 11.30
CA ALA A 79 13.51 -7.04 10.60
C ALA A 79 13.81 -8.15 9.59
N ARG A 80 13.05 -9.25 9.63
CA ARG A 80 13.21 -10.38 8.71
C ARG A 80 12.44 -10.12 7.42
N LEU A 81 13.15 -10.02 6.30
CA LEU A 81 12.54 -9.95 4.97
C LEU A 81 11.85 -11.30 4.65
N SER A 82 10.53 -11.30 4.58
CA SER A 82 9.74 -12.47 4.15
C SER A 82 9.72 -12.65 2.63
N THR A 83 10.06 -11.59 1.89
CA THR A 83 10.04 -11.56 0.43
C THR A 83 11.46 -11.34 -0.11
N PRO A 84 11.98 -12.20 -1.02
CA PRO A 84 13.28 -11.99 -1.67
C PRO A 84 13.38 -10.60 -2.29
N VAL A 85 14.55 -9.95 -2.27
CA VAL A 85 14.73 -8.56 -2.72
C VAL A 85 14.27 -8.37 -4.17
N GLU A 86 14.44 -9.37 -5.00
CA GLU A 86 14.20 -9.38 -6.45
C GLU A 86 12.74 -9.67 -6.84
N SER A 87 11.88 -10.07 -5.89
CA SER A 87 10.49 -10.45 -6.17
C SER A 87 9.64 -9.28 -6.66
N LEU A 88 8.87 -9.46 -7.73
CA LEU A 88 7.93 -8.43 -8.18
C LEU A 88 6.68 -8.31 -7.31
N THR A 89 6.38 -9.32 -6.48
CA THR A 89 5.16 -9.40 -5.67
C THR A 89 5.46 -9.54 -4.19
N TYR A 90 4.63 -8.97 -3.32
CA TYR A 90 4.69 -9.23 -1.88
C TYR A 90 4.35 -10.69 -1.56
N HIS A 91 4.98 -11.25 -0.52
CA HIS A 91 4.61 -12.55 0.03
C HIS A 91 3.26 -12.48 0.77
N MET A 92 2.17 -12.78 0.06
CA MET A 92 0.78 -12.73 0.55
C MET A 92 0.23 -14.12 0.93
N LYS A 93 1.11 -15.04 1.38
CA LYS A 93 0.81 -16.45 1.68
C LYS A 93 1.12 -16.86 3.14
N HIS A 94 1.29 -15.92 4.07
CA HIS A 94 1.40 -16.24 5.49
C HIS A 94 0.09 -16.84 6.03
N LYS A 95 0.11 -17.38 7.25
CA LYS A 95 -1.04 -18.02 7.88
C LYS A 95 -2.28 -17.12 7.98
N LYS A 96 -2.09 -15.81 8.18
CA LYS A 96 -3.18 -14.82 8.27
C LYS A 96 -3.04 -13.79 7.17
N ARG A 97 -4.16 -13.32 6.59
CA ARG A 97 -4.12 -12.12 5.75
C ARG A 97 -3.63 -10.92 6.56
N GLY A 98 -4.17 -10.77 7.76
CA GLY A 98 -3.87 -9.68 8.67
C GLY A 98 -5.14 -8.99 9.18
N LYS A 99 -4.97 -7.87 9.87
CA LYS A 99 -6.10 -7.11 10.43
C LYS A 99 -6.62 -6.07 9.46
N CYS A 100 -7.92 -5.82 9.54
CA CYS A 100 -8.57 -4.66 8.96
C CYS A 100 -9.25 -3.86 10.09
N LEU A 101 -8.78 -2.66 10.37
CA LEU A 101 -9.38 -1.76 11.36
C LEU A 101 -10.24 -0.73 10.66
N ILE A 102 -11.54 -0.66 10.98
CA ILE A 102 -12.46 0.33 10.41
C ILE A 102 -12.88 1.29 11.52
N PHE A 103 -12.45 2.55 11.44
CA PHE A 103 -12.90 3.61 12.33
C PHE A 103 -13.99 4.41 11.63
N ASN A 104 -15.23 4.24 12.07
CA ASN A 104 -16.42 4.84 11.46
C ASN A 104 -17.02 5.89 12.39
N ASN A 105 -16.80 7.18 12.09
CA ASN A 105 -17.37 8.29 12.84
C ASN A 105 -18.63 8.81 12.13
N HIS A 106 -19.78 8.47 12.68
CA HIS A 106 -21.09 8.98 12.31
C HIS A 106 -21.48 10.22 13.11
N ARG A 107 -21.43 10.13 14.45
CA ARG A 107 -21.88 11.17 15.39
C ARG A 107 -20.69 11.85 16.04
N PHE A 108 -20.83 13.16 16.24
CA PHE A 108 -19.81 14.01 16.84
C PHE A 108 -20.40 14.76 18.03
N GLU A 109 -19.57 15.04 19.03
CA GLU A 109 -19.96 15.75 20.24
C GLU A 109 -20.32 17.21 19.91
N ALA A 110 -21.28 17.77 20.64
CA ALA A 110 -21.90 19.04 20.29
C ALA A 110 -20.91 20.22 20.19
N HIS A 111 -19.84 20.21 21.00
CA HIS A 111 -18.82 21.27 20.98
C HIS A 111 -17.97 21.28 19.69
N THR A 112 -17.92 20.17 18.95
CA THR A 112 -17.21 20.08 17.66
C THR A 112 -17.92 20.89 16.57
N ARG A 113 -19.23 21.15 16.73
CA ARG A 113 -20.11 21.81 15.74
C ARG A 113 -20.18 21.09 14.39
N LEU A 114 -19.79 19.80 14.35
CA LEU A 114 -19.86 18.98 13.15
C LEU A 114 -21.23 18.33 13.00
N ASN A 115 -21.69 18.24 11.75
CA ASN A 115 -22.93 17.55 11.42
C ASN A 115 -22.75 16.03 11.40
N GLU A 116 -23.84 15.29 11.65
CA GLU A 116 -23.86 13.82 11.51
C GLU A 116 -23.48 13.37 10.09
N ARG A 117 -22.71 12.28 9.98
CA ARG A 117 -22.28 11.66 8.72
C ARG A 117 -23.19 10.52 8.21
N ARG A 118 -24.50 10.76 8.12
CA ARG A 118 -25.52 9.76 7.70
C ARG A 118 -25.15 8.90 6.48
N GLY A 119 -25.24 7.58 6.58
CA GLY A 119 -24.90 6.68 5.48
C GLY A 119 -23.45 6.21 5.51
N THR A 120 -22.62 6.75 6.41
CA THR A 120 -21.29 6.18 6.71
C THR A 120 -21.40 4.77 7.30
N GLU A 121 -22.55 4.41 7.88
CA GLU A 121 -22.81 3.04 8.35
C GLU A 121 -23.04 2.07 7.19
N CYS A 122 -23.49 2.56 6.02
CA CYS A 122 -23.51 1.76 4.79
C CYS A 122 -22.07 1.50 4.32
N ASP A 123 -21.22 2.53 4.32
CA ASP A 123 -19.80 2.42 3.98
C ASP A 123 -19.06 1.44 4.90
N GLY A 124 -19.25 1.58 6.22
CA GLY A 124 -18.64 0.70 7.23
C GLY A 124 -19.02 -0.77 7.02
N ARG A 125 -20.31 -1.06 6.76
CA ARG A 125 -20.79 -2.42 6.46
C ARG A 125 -20.26 -2.96 5.14
N ALA A 126 -20.18 -2.13 4.10
CA ALA A 126 -19.65 -2.53 2.80
C ALA A 126 -18.17 -2.91 2.91
N LEU A 127 -17.36 -2.07 3.57
CA LEU A 127 -15.94 -2.36 3.83
C LEU A 127 -15.76 -3.62 4.66
N TYR A 128 -16.58 -3.80 5.69
CA TYR A 128 -16.55 -5.00 6.51
C TYR A 128 -16.76 -6.27 5.68
N GLY A 129 -17.81 -6.30 4.86
CA GLY A 129 -18.09 -7.42 3.98
C GLY A 129 -16.95 -7.68 2.98
N SER A 130 -16.46 -6.63 2.32
CA SER A 130 -15.39 -6.75 1.33
C SER A 130 -14.09 -7.26 1.95
N PHE A 131 -13.58 -6.66 3.02
CA PHE A 131 -12.31 -7.10 3.60
C PHE A 131 -12.43 -8.46 4.29
N ARG A 132 -13.60 -8.78 4.87
CA ARG A 132 -13.82 -10.12 5.42
C ARG A 132 -13.81 -11.19 4.33
N SER A 133 -14.31 -10.89 3.14
CA SER A 133 -14.24 -11.79 1.98
C SER A 133 -12.82 -11.99 1.42
N LEU A 134 -11.86 -11.15 1.85
CA LEU A 134 -10.44 -11.23 1.50
C LEU A 134 -9.58 -11.83 2.64
N ASP A 135 -10.23 -12.52 3.59
CA ASP A 135 -9.64 -13.22 4.74
C ASP A 135 -9.03 -12.32 5.84
N PHE A 136 -9.39 -11.03 5.88
CA PHE A 136 -8.95 -10.14 6.96
C PHE A 136 -9.71 -10.40 8.28
N ASP A 137 -9.00 -10.25 9.41
CA ASP A 137 -9.60 -10.09 10.74
C ASP A 137 -10.12 -8.66 10.87
N VAL A 138 -11.41 -8.45 10.56
CA VAL A 138 -12.03 -7.12 10.48
C VAL A 138 -12.64 -6.71 11.82
N LYS A 139 -12.27 -5.53 12.32
CA LYS A 139 -12.88 -4.88 13.50
C LYS A 139 -13.40 -3.49 13.14
N ILE A 140 -14.65 -3.21 13.48
CA ILE A 140 -15.28 -1.89 13.33
C ILE A 140 -15.35 -1.19 14.69
N TYR A 141 -14.97 0.08 14.73
CA TYR A 141 -15.11 0.98 15.86
C TYR A 141 -16.06 2.11 15.45
N GLU A 142 -17.22 2.17 16.09
CA GLU A 142 -18.26 3.17 15.83
C GLU A 142 -18.11 4.36 16.80
N ASP A 143 -18.08 5.57 16.24
CA ASP A 143 -17.90 6.84 16.97
C ASP A 143 -16.76 6.82 18.03
N PRO A 144 -15.54 6.34 17.71
CA PRO A 144 -14.44 6.33 18.66
C PRO A 144 -13.94 7.75 18.98
N SER A 145 -13.53 7.97 20.24
CA SER A 145 -12.78 9.17 20.63
C SER A 145 -11.37 9.16 20.08
N ALA A 146 -10.71 10.32 20.02
CA ALA A 146 -9.32 10.41 19.56
C ALA A 146 -8.40 9.50 20.40
N LYS A 147 -8.61 9.48 21.72
CA LYS A 147 -7.92 8.55 22.64
C LYS A 147 -8.20 7.08 22.33
N CYS A 148 -9.43 6.72 21.95
CA CYS A 148 -9.75 5.34 21.58
C CYS A 148 -9.05 4.94 20.28
N ILE A 149 -9.03 5.82 19.29
CA ILE A 149 -8.32 5.60 18.02
C ILE A 149 -6.83 5.40 18.28
N THR A 150 -6.18 6.35 18.98
CA THR A 150 -4.73 6.28 19.24
C THR A 150 -4.32 5.06 20.05
N SER A 151 -5.04 4.76 21.14
CA SER A 151 -4.75 3.58 21.96
C SER A 151 -5.00 2.27 21.21
N THR A 152 -5.99 2.21 20.30
CA THR A 152 -6.23 1.05 19.44
C THR A 152 -5.10 0.85 18.44
N LEU A 153 -4.68 1.92 17.73
CA LEU A 153 -3.60 1.85 16.74
C LEU A 153 -2.27 1.46 17.40
N GLU A 154 -1.96 2.05 18.56
CA GLU A 154 -0.77 1.73 19.33
C GLU A 154 -0.79 0.28 19.85
N ALA A 155 -1.93 -0.19 20.35
CA ALA A 155 -2.05 -1.58 20.80
C ALA A 155 -1.84 -2.55 19.64
N VAL A 156 -2.47 -2.29 18.49
CA VAL A 156 -2.33 -3.13 17.29
C VAL A 156 -0.91 -3.09 16.73
N SER A 157 -0.23 -1.94 16.74
CA SER A 157 1.15 -1.85 16.24
C SER A 157 2.15 -2.64 17.09
N LYS A 158 1.81 -2.91 18.36
CA LYS A 158 2.62 -3.73 19.29
C LYS A 158 2.27 -5.22 19.24
N GLU A 159 1.26 -5.63 18.47
CA GLU A 159 0.97 -7.06 18.26
C GLU A 159 2.05 -7.74 17.40
N ASP A 160 2.12 -9.07 17.45
CA ASP A 160 2.98 -9.86 16.57
C ASP A 160 2.29 -10.13 15.22
N HIS A 161 2.78 -9.44 14.18
CA HIS A 161 2.32 -9.57 12.80
C HIS A 161 3.20 -10.48 11.95
N SER A 162 4.11 -11.26 12.54
CA SER A 162 5.05 -12.11 11.79
C SER A 162 4.34 -13.09 10.85
N GLU A 163 3.16 -13.57 11.25
CA GLU A 163 2.31 -14.48 10.47
C GLU A 163 1.18 -13.80 9.69
N SER A 164 1.18 -12.46 9.61
CA SER A 164 0.24 -11.67 8.80
C SER A 164 0.86 -11.30 7.47
N ASP A 165 0.08 -11.23 6.39
CA ASP A 165 0.55 -10.71 5.10
C ASP A 165 0.69 -9.18 5.12
N CYS A 166 -0.31 -8.48 5.65
CA CYS A 166 -0.40 -7.03 5.62
C CYS A 166 -1.30 -6.49 6.73
N ILE A 167 -1.49 -5.17 6.76
CA ILE A 167 -2.51 -4.51 7.57
C ILE A 167 -3.32 -3.54 6.72
N VAL A 168 -4.62 -3.46 7.00
CA VAL A 168 -5.54 -2.47 6.42
C VAL A 168 -6.12 -1.60 7.52
N VAL A 169 -6.15 -0.29 7.30
CA VAL A 169 -6.84 0.67 8.17
C VAL A 169 -7.77 1.54 7.32
N CYS A 170 -9.06 1.50 7.60
CA CYS A 170 -10.07 2.34 6.99
C CYS A 170 -10.52 3.41 7.99
N ILE A 171 -10.54 4.68 7.57
CA ILE A 171 -11.02 5.79 8.39
C ILE A 171 -12.14 6.51 7.64
N LEU A 172 -13.33 6.53 8.21
CA LEU A 172 -14.51 7.22 7.67
C LEU A 172 -14.90 8.35 8.62
N THR A 173 -14.57 9.59 8.28
CA THR A 173 -14.82 10.73 9.18
C THR A 173 -14.91 12.07 8.45
N HIS A 174 -15.13 13.17 9.18
CA HIS A 174 -14.88 14.53 8.70
C HIS A 174 -13.38 14.82 8.73
N GLY A 175 -12.90 15.69 7.86
CA GLY A 175 -11.49 16.04 7.85
C GLY A 175 -11.22 17.21 6.93
N GLU A 176 -9.95 17.59 6.95
CA GLU A 176 -9.33 18.58 6.07
C GLU A 176 -7.89 18.11 5.79
N GLN A 177 -7.12 18.88 5.04
CA GLN A 177 -5.75 18.47 4.66
C GLN A 177 -4.90 18.16 5.91
N GLY A 178 -4.50 16.89 6.06
CA GLY A 178 -3.65 16.40 7.17
C GLY A 178 -4.36 16.23 8.52
N ILE A 179 -5.66 16.52 8.61
CA ILE A 179 -6.44 16.51 9.85
C ILE A 179 -7.70 15.66 9.70
N LEU A 180 -7.96 14.82 10.69
CA LEU A 180 -9.13 13.97 10.79
C LEU A 180 -9.88 14.29 12.10
N TRP A 181 -11.17 14.00 12.12
CA TRP A 181 -11.99 14.15 13.32
C TRP A 181 -12.28 12.80 13.96
N ALA A 182 -12.10 12.71 15.27
CA ALA A 182 -12.77 11.71 16.11
C ALA A 182 -14.12 12.28 16.57
N LYS A 183 -14.90 11.54 17.36
CA LYS A 183 -16.17 12.07 17.86
C LYS A 183 -16.02 13.33 18.72
N ASP A 184 -14.88 13.49 19.40
CA ASP A 184 -14.63 14.48 20.44
C ASP A 184 -13.64 15.57 20.01
N GLU A 185 -12.56 15.20 19.31
CA GLU A 185 -11.53 16.15 18.89
C GLU A 185 -10.83 15.79 17.58
N LYS A 186 -10.00 16.72 17.08
CA LYS A 186 -9.16 16.54 15.90
C LYS A 186 -7.94 15.67 16.22
N TYR A 187 -7.48 14.91 15.24
CA TYR A 187 -6.20 14.22 15.26
C TYR A 187 -5.53 14.26 13.88
N TYR A 188 -4.22 14.01 13.83
CA TYR A 188 -3.43 14.16 12.61
C TYR A 188 -3.26 12.83 11.88
N THR A 189 -3.32 12.88 10.54
CA THR A 189 -3.07 11.70 9.68
C THR A 189 -1.71 11.08 9.95
N ASP A 190 -0.70 11.92 10.18
CA ASP A 190 0.67 11.47 10.42
C ASP A 190 0.78 10.60 11.68
N ASN A 191 0.00 10.91 12.72
CA ASN A 191 -0.04 10.11 13.94
C ASN A 191 -0.56 8.70 13.64
N VAL A 192 -1.55 8.56 12.75
CA VAL A 192 -2.10 7.25 12.34
C VAL A 192 -1.02 6.40 11.68
N PHE A 193 -0.30 6.97 10.72
CA PHE A 193 0.72 6.23 9.96
C PHE A 193 1.95 5.91 10.82
N SER A 194 2.29 6.81 11.75
CA SER A 194 3.52 6.73 12.53
C SER A 194 3.67 5.43 13.33
N TYR A 195 2.56 4.88 13.83
CA TYR A 195 2.56 3.63 14.60
C TYR A 195 3.04 2.42 13.80
N PHE A 196 2.92 2.43 12.48
CA PHE A 196 3.23 1.29 11.61
C PHE A 196 4.52 1.46 10.81
N LYS A 197 5.30 2.52 11.08
CA LYS A 197 6.64 2.69 10.49
C LYS A 197 7.54 1.51 10.86
N GLY A 198 8.54 1.22 10.03
CA GLY A 198 9.39 0.03 10.20
C GLY A 198 10.11 -0.04 11.55
N ASP A 199 10.47 1.11 12.14
CA ASP A 199 11.08 1.23 13.46
C ASP A 199 10.09 1.06 14.62
N GLN A 200 8.80 1.35 14.37
CA GLN A 200 7.73 1.30 15.38
C GLN A 200 6.98 -0.04 15.36
N CYS A 201 6.93 -0.72 14.21
CA CYS A 201 6.28 -2.02 14.04
C CYS A 201 7.17 -2.97 13.21
N PRO A 202 8.24 -3.54 13.79
CA PRO A 202 9.21 -4.35 13.05
C PRO A 202 8.62 -5.62 12.42
N THR A 203 7.57 -6.20 13.01
CA THR A 203 6.90 -7.40 12.50
C THR A 203 6.06 -7.15 11.24
N LEU A 204 5.82 -5.88 10.89
CA LEU A 204 5.24 -5.42 9.63
C LEU A 204 6.26 -4.81 8.66
N ALA A 205 7.55 -4.78 8.98
CA ALA A 205 8.56 -4.32 8.03
C ALA A 205 8.55 -5.21 6.76
N ALA A 206 8.74 -4.60 5.57
CA ALA A 206 8.63 -5.27 4.27
C ALA A 206 7.26 -5.85 3.92
N LYS A 207 6.21 -5.53 4.70
CA LYS A 207 4.82 -5.96 4.47
C LYS A 207 3.92 -4.76 4.15
N PRO A 208 2.90 -4.89 3.29
CA PRO A 208 2.03 -3.78 2.94
C PRO A 208 1.27 -3.19 4.13
N LYS A 209 1.20 -1.87 4.21
CA LYS A 209 0.41 -1.10 5.18
C LYS A 209 -0.53 -0.19 4.42
N ILE A 210 -1.81 -0.57 4.37
CA ILE A 210 -2.77 -0.02 3.44
C ILE A 210 -3.79 0.84 4.20
N PHE A 211 -3.94 2.09 3.80
CA PHE A 211 -4.83 3.05 4.44
C PHE A 211 -5.87 3.55 3.44
N PHE A 212 -7.15 3.42 3.78
CA PHE A 212 -8.26 3.99 3.01
C PHE A 212 -8.92 5.09 3.84
N ILE A 213 -8.86 6.33 3.38
CA ILE A 213 -9.32 7.50 4.15
C ILE A 213 -10.45 8.20 3.39
N GLN A 214 -11.67 8.01 3.90
CA GLN A 214 -12.87 8.74 3.49
C GLN A 214 -13.07 9.92 4.42
N ALA A 215 -12.45 11.03 4.06
CA ALA A 215 -12.63 12.33 4.68
C ALA A 215 -12.51 13.43 3.61
N CYS A 216 -13.14 14.58 3.84
CA CYS A 216 -12.83 15.77 3.05
C CYS A 216 -11.34 16.11 3.23
N GLN A 217 -10.74 16.69 2.20
CA GLN A 217 -9.36 17.20 2.29
C GLN A 217 -9.32 18.74 2.15
N GLY A 218 -10.49 19.37 2.11
CA GLY A 218 -10.72 20.80 2.06
C GLY A 218 -12.13 21.09 1.51
N ASP A 219 -12.42 22.36 1.25
CA ASP A 219 -13.77 22.82 0.90
C ASP A 219 -13.94 23.14 -0.60
N ARG A 220 -12.90 22.98 -1.42
CA ARG A 220 -13.02 23.24 -2.87
C ARG A 220 -13.91 22.20 -3.53
N LEU A 221 -14.76 22.67 -4.44
CA LEU A 221 -15.65 21.81 -5.22
C LEU A 221 -15.09 21.69 -6.64
N ASP A 222 -14.97 20.46 -7.13
CA ASP A 222 -14.58 20.21 -8.52
C ASP A 222 -15.81 20.39 -9.43
N ALA A 223 -15.81 21.48 -10.20
CA ALA A 223 -16.87 21.78 -11.15
C ALA A 223 -16.89 20.83 -12.37
N GLY A 224 -15.85 20.00 -12.54
CA GLY A 224 -15.61 19.25 -13.76
C GLY A 224 -15.29 20.16 -14.94
N VAL A 225 -14.78 19.57 -16.02
CA VAL A 225 -14.59 20.25 -17.30
C VAL A 225 -15.23 19.39 -18.39
N ALA A 226 -15.99 19.99 -19.30
CA ALA A 226 -16.48 19.32 -20.49
C ALA A 226 -15.32 19.12 -21.48
N VAL A 227 -14.86 17.87 -21.67
CA VAL A 227 -13.70 17.57 -22.52
C VAL A 227 -14.13 16.92 -23.84
N ARG A 228 -13.79 17.55 -24.98
CA ARG A 228 -13.60 16.85 -26.27
C ARG A 228 -12.12 16.49 -26.42
N ARG A 229 -11.87 15.28 -26.94
CA ARG A 229 -10.57 14.59 -26.92
C ARG A 229 -9.51 15.29 -27.79
N SER A 230 -8.42 15.74 -27.18
CA SER A 230 -7.07 15.81 -27.78
C SER A 230 -6.02 15.99 -26.68
N LEU A 231 -4.87 15.32 -26.88
CA LEU A 231 -3.70 15.25 -26.01
C LEU A 231 -2.92 16.57 -25.99
N ASP A 232 -2.47 17.03 -24.83
CA ASP A 232 -1.05 17.11 -24.42
C ASP A 232 -0.84 17.97 -23.16
N VAL A 233 0.30 17.68 -22.52
CA VAL A 233 0.83 17.91 -21.16
C VAL A 233 1.00 19.38 -20.72
N THR A 234 0.99 19.66 -19.40
CA THR A 234 2.03 20.48 -18.73
C THR A 234 2.16 20.21 -17.23
N ASP A 235 3.38 20.46 -16.74
CA ASP A 235 4.02 20.18 -15.46
C ASP A 235 3.66 21.17 -14.33
N SER A 236 3.66 20.69 -13.08
CA SER A 236 3.73 21.56 -11.90
C SER A 236 4.31 20.83 -10.67
N GLY A 237 5.63 20.95 -10.49
CA GLY A 237 6.23 21.58 -9.32
C GLY A 237 6.16 20.87 -7.96
N HIS A 238 7.25 20.15 -7.66
CA HIS A 238 7.78 19.75 -6.35
C HIS A 238 6.92 18.86 -5.43
N ASP A 239 6.85 17.58 -5.79
CA ASP A 239 6.71 16.49 -4.83
C ASP A 239 8.04 16.25 -4.10
N PHE A 240 8.01 16.24 -2.76
CA PHE A 240 9.18 15.89 -1.96
C PHE A 240 9.48 14.39 -2.11
N TYR A 241 10.59 14.05 -2.77
CA TYR A 241 11.15 12.69 -2.78
C TYR A 241 12.24 12.54 -1.71
N ARG A 242 12.04 11.56 -0.83
CA ARG A 242 13.07 10.82 -0.08
C ARG A 242 12.49 9.44 0.21
N ILE A 243 13.27 8.36 0.15
CA ILE A 243 12.82 7.01 0.56
C ILE A 243 13.20 6.81 2.04
N PRO A 244 12.22 6.80 2.99
CA PRO A 244 12.45 6.81 4.45
C PRO A 244 11.63 5.70 5.17
N ASN A 245 11.50 5.73 6.50
CA ASN A 245 10.71 4.81 7.38
C ASN A 245 9.27 4.44 6.94
N TYR A 246 8.78 4.99 5.82
CA TYR A 246 7.45 4.81 5.23
C TYR A 246 7.41 3.86 4.02
N ALA A 247 8.43 3.03 3.80
CA ALA A 247 8.37 1.99 2.78
C ALA A 247 7.17 1.03 3.02
N ASP A 248 6.61 0.53 1.91
CA ASP A 248 5.48 -0.43 1.89
C ASP A 248 4.14 0.15 2.35
N PHE A 249 3.99 1.48 2.35
CA PHE A 249 2.70 2.13 2.58
C PHE A 249 1.94 2.35 1.27
N LEU A 250 0.62 2.17 1.32
CA LEU A 250 -0.32 2.71 0.35
C LEU A 250 -1.38 3.52 1.08
N ILE A 251 -1.58 4.77 0.67
CA ILE A 251 -2.59 5.65 1.26
C ILE A 251 -3.52 6.12 0.13
N ALA A 252 -4.79 5.79 0.25
CA ALA A 252 -5.84 6.18 -0.69
C ALA A 252 -6.84 7.10 0.00
N TYR A 253 -6.79 8.39 -0.32
CA TYR A 253 -7.79 9.38 0.08
C TYR A 253 -8.94 9.39 -0.93
N SER A 254 -10.16 9.56 -0.43
CA SER A 254 -11.37 9.62 -1.26
C SER A 254 -11.42 10.80 -2.24
N THR A 255 -10.63 11.84 -1.98
CA THR A 255 -10.55 13.06 -2.79
C THR A 255 -9.13 13.62 -2.74
N VAL A 256 -8.75 14.44 -3.72
CA VAL A 256 -7.45 15.13 -3.77
C VAL A 256 -7.33 16.22 -2.69
N PRO A 257 -6.10 16.54 -2.23
CA PRO A 257 -5.88 17.58 -1.23
C PRO A 257 -6.56 18.92 -1.56
N GLY A 258 -7.28 19.46 -0.58
CA GLY A 258 -8.03 20.71 -0.69
C GLY A 258 -9.42 20.60 -1.32
N PHE A 259 -9.93 19.40 -1.63
CA PHE A 259 -11.25 19.21 -2.24
C PHE A 259 -12.25 18.47 -1.34
N TYR A 260 -13.53 18.67 -1.63
CA TYR A 260 -14.65 18.04 -0.95
C TYR A 260 -14.79 16.56 -1.29
N SER A 261 -15.34 15.77 -0.35
CA SER A 261 -15.63 14.35 -0.57
C SER A 261 -17.12 14.08 -0.40
N TRP A 262 -17.76 13.64 -1.48
CA TRP A 262 -19.20 13.44 -1.59
C TRP A 262 -19.66 12.15 -0.92
N ARG A 263 -20.83 12.24 -0.28
CA ARG A 263 -21.51 11.13 0.35
C ARG A 263 -23.00 11.19 0.06
N ASN A 264 -23.57 10.04 -0.29
CA ASN A 264 -25.01 9.86 -0.33
C ASN A 264 -25.51 9.42 1.05
N THR A 265 -26.56 10.08 1.55
CA THR A 265 -27.13 9.81 2.89
C THR A 265 -27.73 8.42 3.05
N THR A 266 -27.99 7.70 1.95
CA THR A 266 -28.63 6.38 1.93
C THR A 266 -27.72 5.28 1.37
N GLN A 267 -26.88 5.59 0.38
CA GLN A 267 -26.06 4.60 -0.32
C GLN A 267 -24.59 4.58 0.12
N GLY A 268 -24.15 5.54 0.95
CA GLY A 268 -22.74 5.69 1.32
C GLY A 268 -21.96 6.60 0.37
N SER A 269 -20.64 6.64 0.50
CA SER A 269 -19.76 7.48 -0.32
C SER A 269 -19.43 6.85 -1.66
N TRP A 270 -19.22 7.69 -2.69
CA TRP A 270 -18.89 7.21 -4.04
C TRP A 270 -17.58 6.42 -4.05
N PHE A 271 -16.60 6.88 -3.28
CA PHE A 271 -15.30 6.22 -3.14
C PHE A 271 -15.44 4.81 -2.53
N ILE A 272 -16.17 4.66 -1.43
CA ILE A 272 -16.30 3.36 -0.76
C ILE A 272 -17.16 2.40 -1.59
N GLN A 273 -18.21 2.89 -2.24
CA GLN A 273 -19.01 2.09 -3.19
C GLN A 273 -18.13 1.56 -4.34
N ALA A 274 -17.36 2.44 -4.98
CA ALA A 274 -16.47 2.04 -6.07
C ALA A 274 -15.36 1.07 -5.58
N LEU A 275 -14.76 1.35 -4.42
CA LEU A 275 -13.71 0.51 -3.83
C LEU A 275 -14.21 -0.92 -3.56
N THR A 276 -15.33 -1.05 -2.85
CA THR A 276 -15.89 -2.36 -2.48
C THR A 276 -16.37 -3.14 -3.71
N GLN A 277 -16.94 -2.44 -4.70
CA GLN A 277 -17.28 -3.04 -5.99
C GLN A 277 -16.05 -3.59 -6.73
N VAL A 278 -14.97 -2.82 -6.83
CA VAL A 278 -13.77 -3.22 -7.55
C VAL A 278 -13.06 -4.37 -6.82
N LEU A 279 -12.92 -4.28 -5.50
CA LEU A 279 -12.36 -5.37 -4.69
C LEU A 279 -13.14 -6.67 -4.89
N GLY A 280 -14.48 -6.62 -4.85
CA GLY A 280 -15.32 -7.81 -5.04
C GLY A 280 -15.22 -8.44 -6.43
N LYS A 281 -14.89 -7.66 -7.47
CA LYS A 281 -14.80 -8.14 -8.86
C LYS A 281 -13.38 -8.53 -9.29
N HIS A 282 -12.36 -7.90 -8.72
CA HIS A 282 -11.01 -7.91 -9.28
C HIS A 282 -9.91 -8.33 -8.30
N SER A 283 -10.21 -8.53 -7.01
CA SER A 283 -9.19 -8.91 -6.00
C SER A 283 -8.40 -10.17 -6.34
N ALA A 284 -9.02 -11.11 -7.06
CA ALA A 284 -8.42 -12.37 -7.44
C ALA A 284 -7.54 -12.29 -8.71
N ASN A 285 -7.63 -11.21 -9.50
CA ASN A 285 -7.01 -11.16 -10.83
C ASN A 285 -6.21 -9.88 -11.14
N LEU A 286 -6.36 -8.81 -10.36
CA LEU A 286 -5.61 -7.57 -10.53
C LEU A 286 -4.82 -7.21 -9.28
N ASP A 287 -3.68 -6.53 -9.47
CA ASP A 287 -2.98 -5.93 -8.36
C ASP A 287 -3.75 -4.74 -7.76
N LEU A 288 -3.40 -4.38 -6.52
CA LEU A 288 -4.08 -3.30 -5.81
C LEU A 288 -4.00 -1.95 -6.52
N LEU A 289 -2.88 -1.57 -7.13
CA LEU A 289 -2.76 -0.25 -7.78
C LEU A 289 -3.62 -0.16 -9.04
N THR A 290 -3.68 -1.23 -9.83
CA THR A 290 -4.56 -1.34 -10.99
C THR A 290 -6.01 -1.28 -10.56
N MET A 291 -6.38 -1.98 -9.48
CA MET A 291 -7.71 -1.85 -8.88
C MET A 291 -7.99 -0.40 -8.46
N MET A 292 -7.04 0.30 -7.83
CA MET A 292 -7.21 1.70 -7.46
C MET A 292 -7.40 2.62 -8.68
N THR A 293 -6.74 2.35 -9.82
CA THR A 293 -7.00 3.07 -11.07
C THR A 293 -8.44 2.86 -11.55
N ILE A 294 -8.98 1.64 -11.45
CA ILE A 294 -10.38 1.35 -11.80
C ILE A 294 -11.33 2.09 -10.83
N VAL A 295 -11.04 2.10 -9.53
CA VAL A 295 -11.81 2.87 -8.54
C VAL A 295 -11.86 4.35 -8.94
N SER A 296 -10.71 4.95 -9.25
CA SER A 296 -10.65 6.34 -9.69
C SER A 296 -11.47 6.60 -10.95
N ARG A 297 -11.44 5.66 -11.91
CA ARG A 297 -12.28 5.73 -13.11
C ARG A 297 -13.77 5.72 -12.74
N LEU A 298 -14.23 4.76 -11.94
CA LEU A 298 -15.65 4.69 -11.55
C LEU A 298 -16.09 5.97 -10.85
N VAL A 299 -15.31 6.47 -9.88
CA VAL A 299 -15.64 7.72 -9.16
C VAL A 299 -15.74 8.92 -10.10
N ALA A 300 -14.80 9.05 -11.06
CA ALA A 300 -14.77 10.18 -11.98
C ALA A 300 -15.91 10.16 -13.01
N TYR A 301 -16.26 8.98 -13.55
CA TYR A 301 -17.16 8.88 -14.69
C TYR A 301 -18.60 8.53 -14.31
N ASP A 302 -18.82 7.75 -13.24
CA ASP A 302 -20.15 7.19 -12.94
C ASP A 302 -20.91 8.03 -11.89
N PHE A 303 -20.23 8.96 -11.22
CA PHE A 303 -20.83 9.77 -10.15
C PHE A 303 -20.82 11.26 -10.45
N GLU A 304 -21.90 11.94 -10.08
CA GLU A 304 -22.07 13.38 -10.19
C GLU A 304 -23.05 13.86 -9.11
N SER A 305 -22.80 15.05 -8.54
CA SER A 305 -23.66 15.58 -7.48
C SER A 305 -24.97 16.17 -8.04
N CYS A 306 -26.09 15.83 -7.42
CA CYS A 306 -27.42 16.32 -7.84
C CYS A 306 -28.04 17.17 -6.73
N VAL A 307 -27.84 18.49 -6.79
CA VAL A 307 -28.42 19.46 -5.86
C VAL A 307 -29.02 20.62 -6.67
N PRO A 308 -30.08 20.39 -7.46
CA PRO A 308 -30.57 21.36 -8.46
C PRO A 308 -30.99 22.72 -7.86
N GLY A 309 -31.32 22.76 -6.56
CA GLY A 309 -31.63 24.00 -5.84
C GLY A 309 -30.41 24.81 -5.36
N ASP A 310 -29.20 24.28 -5.49
CA ASP A 310 -27.96 24.95 -5.10
C ASP A 310 -26.87 24.75 -6.18
N PRO A 311 -26.68 25.72 -7.09
CA PRO A 311 -25.67 25.65 -8.14
C PRO A 311 -24.23 25.46 -7.63
N THR A 312 -23.98 25.85 -6.38
CA THR A 312 -22.68 25.67 -5.72
C THR A 312 -22.37 24.20 -5.55
N PHE A 313 -23.38 23.37 -5.27
CA PHE A 313 -23.24 21.94 -5.00
C PHE A 313 -23.78 21.04 -6.12
N HIS A 314 -24.40 21.59 -7.16
CA HIS A 314 -24.88 20.82 -8.31
C HIS A 314 -23.79 20.54 -9.36
N GLN A 315 -23.87 19.36 -9.99
CA GLN A 315 -23.04 18.91 -11.12
C GLN A 315 -21.54 18.97 -10.80
N LYS A 316 -21.18 18.54 -9.59
CA LYS A 316 -19.80 18.45 -9.14
C LYS A 316 -19.27 17.03 -9.28
N LYS A 317 -17.96 16.96 -9.44
CA LYS A 317 -17.20 15.73 -9.66
C LYS A 317 -16.31 15.44 -8.45
N GLN A 318 -15.69 14.27 -8.48
CA GLN A 318 -14.72 13.82 -7.48
C GLN A 318 -13.70 12.90 -8.15
N ILE A 319 -12.46 12.94 -7.64
CA ILE A 319 -11.41 11.99 -8.01
C ILE A 319 -10.64 11.57 -6.75
N PRO A 320 -10.48 10.27 -6.46
CA PRO A 320 -9.63 9.79 -5.38
C PRO A 320 -8.16 10.12 -5.61
N CYS A 321 -7.40 10.25 -4.53
CA CYS A 321 -5.96 10.46 -4.56
C CYS A 321 -5.25 9.25 -3.94
N VAL A 322 -4.32 8.64 -4.68
CA VAL A 322 -3.59 7.44 -4.26
C VAL A 322 -2.11 7.77 -4.20
N THR A 323 -1.53 7.66 -3.01
CA THR A 323 -0.10 7.81 -2.77
C THR A 323 0.46 6.44 -2.44
N SER A 324 1.44 5.99 -3.23
CA SER A 324 2.03 4.66 -3.09
C SER A 324 3.53 4.76 -2.82
N MET A 325 3.95 4.12 -1.74
CA MET A 325 5.35 3.84 -1.39
C MET A 325 5.58 2.33 -1.37
N LEU A 326 4.69 1.57 -2.02
CA LEU A 326 4.83 0.13 -2.22
C LEU A 326 6.07 -0.16 -3.06
N THR A 327 6.78 -1.22 -2.70
CA THR A 327 7.99 -1.67 -3.39
C THR A 327 7.72 -2.86 -4.31
N ARG A 328 6.53 -3.47 -4.21
CA ARG A 328 6.11 -4.66 -4.96
C ARG A 328 4.60 -4.63 -5.24
N LEU A 329 4.15 -5.50 -6.14
CA LEU A 329 2.73 -5.67 -6.44
C LEU A 329 2.01 -6.45 -5.33
N ILE A 330 0.78 -6.06 -5.03
CA ILE A 330 -0.09 -6.71 -4.04
C ILE A 330 -1.21 -7.44 -4.75
N TYR A 331 -1.29 -8.75 -4.57
CA TYR A 331 -2.39 -9.59 -5.02
C TYR A 331 -3.08 -10.24 -3.81
N PHE A 332 -4.40 -10.12 -3.71
CA PHE A 332 -5.18 -10.75 -2.65
C PHE A 332 -5.60 -12.17 -3.06
N ILE A 333 -4.60 -13.04 -3.24
CA ILE A 333 -4.80 -14.45 -3.61
C ILE A 333 -5.57 -15.16 -2.48
N PRO A 334 -6.65 -15.90 -2.74
CA PRO A 334 -7.42 -16.62 -1.71
C PRO A 334 -6.56 -17.45 -0.75
N LYS A 335 -6.97 -17.54 0.53
CA LYS A 335 -6.34 -18.45 1.50
C LYS A 335 -6.93 -19.85 1.38
N ASP A 336 -6.07 -20.86 1.54
CA ASP A 336 -6.42 -22.29 1.54
C ASP A 336 -7.00 -22.75 2.88
#